data_AF-A0A3C0B8N0-F1
#
_entry.id   AF-A0A3C0B8N0-F1
#
_cell.length_a   1.000
_cell.length_b   1.000
_cell.length_c   1.000
_cell.angle_alpha   90.00
_cell.angle_beta   90.00
_cell.angle_gamma   90.00
#
_symmetry.space_group_name_H-M   'P 1'
#
loop_
_entity.id
_entity.type
_entity.pdbx_description
1 polymer ?
#
loop_
_entity_poly.entity_id
_entity_poly.type
_entity_poly.pdbx_seq_one_letter_code
_entity_poly.pdbx_strand_id
1 'polypeptide(L)' 'MTRTHAEELLKERFGLPYFYDEQWEAISKLLNGERILLIQRTGFGKSLVFQFAGMLLYGTTVIFTPLIALMREQVNK' A
#
# COMPACT_ATOMS: atom_id res chain seq x y z
N MET A 1 -9.21 11.74 1.19
CA MET A 1 -8.20 12.03 0.15
C MET A 1 -8.78 11.62 -1.21
N THR A 2 -8.54 12.35 -2.29
CA THR A 2 -8.99 11.99 -3.65
C THR A 2 -7.96 11.08 -4.34
N ARG A 3 -8.38 10.27 -5.33
CA ARG A 3 -7.48 9.39 -6.10
C ARG A 3 -6.36 10.17 -6.78
N THR A 4 -6.70 11.28 -7.44
CA THR A 4 -5.73 12.12 -8.17
C THR A 4 -4.62 12.63 -7.25
N HIS A 5 -4.97 13.11 -6.06
CA HIS A 5 -3.97 13.60 -5.11
C HIS A 5 -3.12 12.45 -4.54
N ALA A 6 -3.71 11.26 -4.35
CA ALA A 6 -2.95 10.08 -3.97
C ALA A 6 -1.98 9.62 -5.07
N GLU A 7 -2.35 9.75 -6.34
CA GLU A 7 -1.49 9.41 -7.49
C GLU A 7 -0.32 10.40 -7.66
N GLU A 8 -0.48 11.66 -7.26
CA GLU A 8 0.63 12.62 -7.17
C GLU A 8 1.68 12.14 -6.14
N LEU A 9 1.23 11.75 -4.94
CA LEU A 9 2.11 11.22 -3.89
C LEU A 9 2.72 9.87 -4.29
N LEU A 10 1.96 9.03 -4.99
CA LEU A 10 2.43 7.75 -5.51
C LEU A 10 3.60 7.98 -6.46
N LYS A 11 3.49 8.96 -7.37
CA LYS A 11 4.55 9.32 -8.28
C LYS A 11 5.77 9.88 -7.56
N GLU A 12 5.56 10.76 -6.57
CA GLU A 12 6.64 11.37 -5.80
C GLU A 12 7.42 10.36 -4.94
N ARG A 13 6.72 9.42 -4.29
CA ARG A 13 7.30 8.52 -3.28
C ARG A 13 7.68 7.14 -3.82
N PHE A 14 6.97 6.64 -4.83
CA PHE A 14 7.14 5.29 -5.38
C PHE A 14 7.53 5.29 -6.86
N GLY A 15 7.51 6.45 -7.55
CA GLY A 15 7.82 6.54 -8.98
C GLY A 15 6.79 5.86 -9.89
N LEU A 16 5.60 5.51 -9.36
CA LEU A 16 4.54 4.83 -10.12
C LEU A 16 3.50 5.85 -10.62
N PRO A 17 2.97 5.67 -11.85
CA PRO A 17 2.13 6.67 -12.48
C PRO A 17 0.66 6.64 -12.02
N TYR A 18 0.14 5.47 -11.65
CA TYR A 18 -1.26 5.27 -11.25
C TYR A 18 -1.42 3.99 -10.41
N PHE A 19 -2.50 3.92 -9.65
CA PHE A 19 -2.93 2.68 -8.99
C PHE A 19 -3.72 1.80 -9.96
N TYR A 20 -3.66 0.49 -9.78
CA TYR A 20 -4.75 -0.37 -10.27
C TYR A 20 -6.03 -0.08 -9.47
N ASP A 21 -7.21 -0.27 -10.08
CA ASP A 21 -8.47 0.07 -9.44
C ASP A 21 -8.69 -0.67 -8.12
N GLU A 22 -8.36 -1.97 -8.08
CA GLU A 22 -8.44 -2.78 -6.85
C GLU A 22 -7.48 -2.31 -5.75
N GLN A 23 -6.31 -1.76 -6.12
CA GLN A 23 -5.38 -1.19 -5.14
C GLN A 23 -5.95 0.09 -4.54
N TRP A 24 -6.49 0.97 -5.39
CA TRP A 24 -7.12 2.20 -4.92
C TRP A 24 -8.34 1.92 -4.04
N GLU A 25 -9.18 0.95 -4.41
CA GLU A 25 -10.31 0.54 -3.59
C GLU A 25 -9.85 0.08 -2.19
N ALA A 26 -8.83 -0.78 -2.13
CA ALA A 26 -8.28 -1.27 -0.87
C ALA A 26 -7.64 -0.15 -0.03
N ILE A 27 -6.86 0.74 -0.65
CA ILE A 27 -6.25 1.90 0.02
C ILE A 27 -7.33 2.81 0.59
N SER A 28 -8.35 3.15 -0.21
CA SER A 28 -9.45 4.03 0.22
C SER A 28 -10.17 3.46 1.45
N LYS A 29 -10.50 2.16 1.44
CA LYS A 29 -11.09 1.47 2.59
C LYS A 29 -10.19 1.53 3.83
N LEU A 30 -8.89 1.27 3.68
CA LEU A 30 -7.93 1.37 4.78
C LEU A 30 -7.84 2.79 5.36
N LEU A 31 -7.82 3.82 4.50
CA LEU A 31 -7.79 5.22 4.93
C LEU A 31 -9.07 5.66 5.65
N ASN A 32 -10.19 4.99 5.39
CA ASN A 32 -11.45 5.17 6.12
C ASN A 32 -11.53 4.37 7.43
N GLY A 33 -10.46 3.66 7.81
CA GLY A 33 -10.41 2.85 9.03
C GLY A 33 -11.14 1.51 8.93
N GLU A 34 -11.47 1.06 7.71
CA GLU A 34 -12.14 -0.22 7.51
C GLU A 34 -11.16 -1.40 7.60
N ARG A 35 -11.68 -2.57 8.02
CA ARG A 35 -10.94 -3.84 8.02
C ARG A 35 -11.19 -4.56 6.70
N ILE A 36 -10.13 -4.95 6.00
CA ILE A 36 -10.23 -5.60 4.69
C ILE A 36 -9.48 -6.92 4.64
N LEU A 37 -9.97 -7.83 3.79
CA LEU A 37 -9.21 -9.00 3.32
C LEU A 37 -8.87 -8.79 1.85
N LEU A 38 -7.58 -8.58 1.55
CA LEU A 38 -7.11 -8.34 0.18
C LEU A 38 -6.60 -9.64 -0.47
N ILE A 39 -7.34 -10.15 -1.45
CA ILE A 39 -6.93 -11.28 -2.29
C ILE A 39 -6.52 -10.75 -3.65
N GLN A 40 -5.29 -11.03 -4.04
CA GLN A 40 -4.67 -10.61 -5.31
C GLN A 40 -3.64 -11.67 -5.71
N ARG A 41 -3.26 -11.70 -6.99
CA ARG A 41 -2.19 -12.59 -7.48
C ARG A 41 -0.81 -12.06 -7.05
N THR A 42 0.20 -12.92 -7.05
CA THR A 42 1.60 -12.49 -6.84
C THR A 42 1.99 -11.49 -7.93
N GLY A 43 2.76 -10.46 -7.58
CA GLY A 43 3.21 -9.43 -8.52
C GLY A 43 2.23 -8.26 -8.75
N PHE A 44 0.99 -8.33 -8.28
CA PHE A 44 -0.02 -7.26 -8.44
C PHE A 44 0.13 -6.08 -7.48
N GLY A 45 1.24 -5.98 -6.75
CA GLY A 45 1.52 -4.83 -5.90
C GLY A 45 0.75 -4.78 -4.58
N LYS A 46 0.45 -5.93 -3.97
CA LYS A 46 -0.13 -5.99 -2.59
C LYS A 46 0.65 -5.15 -1.58
N SER A 47 1.98 -5.14 -1.70
CA SER A 47 2.85 -4.34 -0.83
C SER A 47 2.56 -2.86 -0.90
N LEU A 48 2.29 -2.35 -2.10
CA LEU A 48 1.97 -0.95 -2.31
C LEU A 48 0.74 -0.53 -1.50
N VAL A 49 -0.27 -1.39 -1.38
CA VAL A 49 -1.50 -1.08 -0.63
C VAL A 49 -1.19 -0.75 0.82
N PHE A 50 -0.46 -1.63 1.54
CA PHE A 50 -0.17 -1.38 2.96
C PHE A 50 0.94 -0.36 3.16
N GLN A 51 1.92 -0.24 2.25
CA GLN A 51 2.99 0.76 2.33
C GLN A 51 2.43 2.17 2.12
N PHE A 52 1.63 2.36 1.07
CA PHE A 52 1.03 3.65 0.76
C PHE A 52 0.01 4.07 1.82
N ALA A 53 -0.91 3.17 2.21
CA ALA A 53 -1.84 3.46 3.30
C ALA A 53 -1.11 3.77 4.61
N GLY A 54 -0.09 2.96 4.94
CA GLY A 54 0.68 3.12 6.17
C GLY A 54 1.52 4.39 6.26
N MET A 55 1.89 4.97 5.11
CA MET A 55 2.55 6.29 5.03
C MET A 55 1.60 7.45 5.37
N LEU A 56 0.30 7.28 5.08
CA LEU A 56 -0.70 8.34 5.24
C LEU A 56 -1.44 8.28 6.58
N LEU A 57 -1.53 7.09 7.18
CA LEU A 57 -2.15 6.91 8.48
C LEU A 57 -1.28 7.53 9.59
N TYR A 58 -1.91 8.15 10.58
CA TYR A 58 -1.20 8.72 11.71
C TYR A 58 -0.55 7.62 12.57
N GLY A 59 0.71 7.82 12.94
CA GLY A 59 1.48 6.91 13.80
C GLY A 59 2.31 5.89 13.01
N THR A 60 2.50 4.70 13.59
CA THR A 60 3.36 3.66 13.01
C THR A 60 2.53 2.47 12.55
N THR A 61 2.67 2.10 11.28
CA THR A 61 2.08 0.88 10.72
C THR A 61 2.94 -0.33 11.07
N VAL A 62 2.36 -1.35 11.69
CA VAL A 62 3.03 -2.60 12.07
C VAL A 62 2.67 -3.71 11.07
N ILE A 63 3.68 -4.28 10.42
CA ILE A 63 3.51 -5.35 9.43
C ILE A 63 4.05 -6.66 9.99
N PHE A 64 3.19 -7.67 10.07
CA PHE A 64 3.56 -9.02 10.46
C PHE A 64 3.83 -9.88 9.22
N THR A 65 4.99 -10.52 9.16
CA THR A 65 5.38 -11.42 8.06
C THR A 65 6.08 -12.66 8.61
N PRO A 66 5.85 -13.85 8.04
CA PRO A 66 6.34 -15.11 8.62
C PRO A 66 7.85 -15.33 8.45
N LEU A 67 8.51 -14.63 7.51
CA LEU A 67 9.89 -14.91 7.13
C LEU A 67 10.74 -13.65 7.10
N ILE A 68 11.93 -13.72 7.73
CA ILE A 68 12.95 -12.65 7.69
C ILE A 68 13.38 -12.34 6.25
N ALA A 69 13.43 -13.35 5.38
CA ALA A 69 13.76 -13.16 3.97
C ALA A 69 12.77 -12.21 3.27
N LEU A 70 11.47 -12.33 3.57
CA LEU A 70 10.44 -11.44 3.03
C LEU A 70 10.59 -10.03 3.61
N MET A 71 10.92 -9.89 4.90
CA MET A 71 11.19 -8.57 5.50
C MET A 71 12.30 -7.84 4.76
N ARG A 72 13.43 -8.53 4.51
CA ARG A 72 14.59 -7.95 3.83
C ARG A 72 14.25 -7.51 2.41
N GLU A 73 13.46 -8.28 1.68
CA GLU A 73 13.03 -7.90 0.32
C GLU A 73 12.19 -6.62 0.31
N GLN A 74 11.36 -6.38 1.33
CA GLN A 74 10.53 -5.18 1.39
C GLN A 74 11.27 -3.93 1.86
N VAL A 75 12.37 -4.08 2.63
CA VAL A 75 13.18 -2.95 3.14
C VAL A 75 14.26 -2.52 2.16
N ASN A 76 14.80 -3.46 1.39
CA ASN A 76 15.88 -3.20 0.44
C ASN A 76 15.39 -2.73 -0.95
N LYS A 77 14.07 -2.58 -1.12
CA LYS A 77 13.42 -1.99 -2.30
C LYS A 77 13.15 -0.52 -2.04
#